data_AF-A0A932UEG4-F1
#
_entry.id   AF-A0A932UEG4-F1
#
_cell.length_a   1.000
_cell.length_b   1.000
_cell.length_c   1.000
_cell.angle_alpha   90.00
_cell.angle_beta   90.00
_cell.angle_gamma   90.00
#
_symmetry.space_group_name_H-M   'P 1'
#
loop_
_entity.id
_entity.type
_entity.pdbx_description
1 polymer ?
#
loop_
_entity_poly.entity_id
_entity_poly.type
_entity_poly.pdbx_seq_one_letter_code
_entity_poly.pdbx_strand_id
1 'polypeptide(L)'
;MSTDVADGAIEVAVVDLVELRAFLETVRLASFSDAARALGVTQPAVSRQVQRLEREVGASLLQRGDGPVAPTAAGHELLRFAERVLA
;
A
#
# COMPACT_ATOMS: atom_id res chain seq x y z
N MET A 1 -36.75 -24.10 3.67
CA MET A 1 -35.38 -24.36 3.19
C MET A 1 -35.04 -23.20 2.25
N SER A 2 -34.69 -22.04 2.82
CA SER A 2 -34.47 -20.80 2.09
C SER A 2 -32.96 -20.69 1.84
N THR A 3 -32.58 -20.76 0.57
CA THR A 3 -31.25 -20.41 0.09
C THR A 3 -31.08 -18.90 0.23
N ASP A 4 -30.46 -18.46 1.32
CA ASP A 4 -29.83 -17.14 1.37
C ASP A 4 -28.42 -17.33 0.81
N VAL A 5 -28.32 -17.16 -0.50
CA VAL A 5 -27.06 -16.91 -1.19
C VAL A 5 -26.55 -15.58 -0.63
N ALA A 6 -25.57 -15.66 0.26
CA ALA A 6 -24.74 -14.52 0.61
C ALA A 6 -24.05 -14.06 -0.68
N ASP A 7 -24.69 -13.10 -1.37
CA ASP A 7 -24.09 -12.21 -2.33
C ASP A 7 -23.00 -11.45 -1.58
N GLY A 8 -21.84 -12.10 -1.46
CA GLY A 8 -20.64 -11.57 -0.82
C GLY A 8 -20.14 -10.44 -1.69
N ALA A 9 -20.73 -9.26 -1.48
CA ALA A 9 -20.29 -8.01 -2.04
C ALA A 9 -18.77 -8.00 -1.97
N ILE A 10 -18.13 -7.98 -3.14
CA ILE A 10 -16.71 -7.67 -3.24
C ILE A 10 -16.60 -6.29 -2.60
N GLU A 11 -16.07 -6.23 -1.39
CA GLU A 11 -15.78 -4.98 -0.72
C GLU A 11 -14.63 -4.35 -1.50
N VAL A 12 -14.99 -3.50 -2.47
CA VAL A 12 -14.00 -2.78 -3.28
C VAL A 12 -13.39 -1.73 -2.36
N ALA A 13 -12.27 -2.08 -1.75
CA ALA A 13 -11.45 -1.12 -1.01
C ALA A 13 -11.09 0.04 -1.93
N VAL A 14 -11.41 1.26 -1.51
CA VAL A 14 -11.11 2.46 -2.30
C VAL A 14 -9.65 2.82 -2.08
N VAL A 15 -8.79 2.33 -2.97
CA VAL A 15 -7.36 2.66 -2.96
C VAL A 15 -7.15 4.06 -3.54
N ASP A 16 -6.65 4.99 -2.72
CA ASP A 16 -6.26 6.33 -3.18
C ASP A 16 -4.91 6.27 -3.94
N LEU A 17 -4.83 6.91 -5.10
CA LEU A 17 -3.61 6.97 -5.92
C LEU A 17 -2.43 7.60 -5.18
N VAL A 18 -2.69 8.55 -4.26
CA VAL A 18 -1.66 9.16 -3.42
C VAL A 18 -1.04 8.11 -2.49
N GLU A 19 -1.86 7.24 -1.91
CA GLU A 19 -1.42 6.19 -1.00
C GLU A 19 -0.67 5.09 -1.75
N LEU A 20 -1.17 4.71 -2.92
CA LEU A 20 -0.50 3.77 -3.82
C LEU A 20 0.87 4.29 -4.27
N ARG A 21 0.98 5.58 -4.57
CA ARG A 21 2.25 6.21 -4.98
C ARG A 21 3.24 6.34 -3.82
N ALA A 22 2.74 6.64 -2.62
CA ALA A 22 3.54 6.64 -1.40
C ALA A 22 4.16 5.26 -1.13
N PHE A 23 3.37 4.19 -1.27
CA PHE A 23 3.86 2.81 -1.18
C PHE A 23 4.91 2.48 -2.25
N LEU A 24 4.61 2.77 -3.53
CA LEU A 24 5.53 2.49 -4.64
C LEU A 24 6.89 3.16 -4.43
N GLU A 25 6.92 4.46 -4.14
CA GLU A 25 8.18 5.18 -3.92
C GLU A 25 8.93 4.69 -2.68
N THR A 26 8.21 4.33 -1.61
CA THR A 26 8.81 3.79 -0.39
C THR A 26 9.53 2.46 -0.66
N VAL A 27 8.93 1.57 -1.45
CA VAL A 27 9.55 0.30 -1.84
C VAL A 27 10.72 0.56 -2.80
N ARG A 28 10.54 1.40 -3.81
CA ARG A 28 11.55 1.69 -4.84
C ARG A 28 12.84 2.27 -4.24
N LEU A 29 12.71 3.08 -3.20
CA LEU A 29 13.83 3.74 -2.53
C LEU A 29 14.26 3.02 -1.24
N ALA A 30 13.57 1.95 -0.86
CA ALA A 30 13.76 1.23 0.40
C ALA A 30 13.79 2.14 1.65
N SER A 31 13.09 3.28 1.61
CA SER A 31 13.20 4.36 2.60
C SER A 31 11.98 5.28 2.58
N PHE A 32 11.33 5.43 3.73
CA PHE A 32 10.23 6.41 3.89
C PHE A 32 10.71 7.85 3.76
N SER A 33 11.92 8.16 4.23
CA SER A 33 12.47 9.50 4.19
C SER A 33 12.82 9.92 2.77
N ASP A 34 13.38 9.01 1.97
CA ASP A 34 13.71 9.31 0.57
C ASP A 34 12.46 9.36 -0.31
N ALA A 35 11.47 8.50 -0.05
CA ALA A 35 10.16 8.59 -0.70
C ALA A 35 9.46 9.92 -0.40
N ALA A 36 9.49 10.39 0.84
CA ALA A 36 8.93 11.70 1.20
C ALA A 36 9.62 12.84 0.44
N ARG A 37 10.95 12.80 0.33
CA ARG A 37 11.72 13.77 -0.45
C ARG A 37 11.35 13.73 -1.93
N ALA A 38 11.23 12.53 -2.51
CA ALA A 38 10.85 12.35 -3.91
C ALA A 38 9.42 12.86 -4.21
N LEU A 39 8.51 12.70 -3.25
CA LEU A 39 7.11 13.11 -3.36
C LEU A 39 6.85 14.57 -2.94
N GLY A 40 7.86 15.27 -2.42
CA GLY A 40 7.71 16.66 -1.96
C GLY A 40 6.85 16.81 -0.70
N VAL A 41 6.80 15.78 0.15
CA VAL A 41 5.99 15.76 1.39
C VAL A 41 6.85 15.40 2.60
N THR A 42 6.25 15.38 3.80
CA THR A 42 6.94 14.97 5.02
C THR A 42 6.94 13.45 5.20
N GLN A 43 7.97 12.91 5.84
CA GLN A 43 8.05 11.47 6.14
C GLN A 43 6.83 10.94 6.94
N PRO A 44 6.29 11.66 7.94
CA PRO A 44 5.06 11.24 8.62
C PRO A 44 3.85 11.20 7.69
N ALA A 45 3.80 12.03 6.64
CA ALA A 45 2.72 11.97 5.66
C ALA A 45 2.78 10.68 4.83
N VAL A 46 3.96 10.32 4.32
CA VAL A 46 4.17 9.05 3.60
C VAL A 46 3.86 7.85 4.50
N SER A 47 4.35 7.86 5.74
CA SER A 47 4.06 6.79 6.70
C SER A 47 2.55 6.61 6.93
N ARG A 48 1.80 7.70 7.13
CA ARG A 48 0.33 7.64 7.29
C ARG A 48 -0.39 7.17 6.03
N GLN A 49 0.07 7.58 4.85
CA GLN A 49 -0.49 7.15 3.56
C GLN A 49 -0.30 5.64 3.36
N VAL A 50 0.90 5.12 3.61
CA VAL A 50 1.14 3.67 3.54
C VAL A 50 0.33 2.90 4.58
N GLN A 51 0.22 3.40 5.81
CA GLN A 51 -0.62 2.77 6.83
C GLN A 51 -2.11 2.79 6.48
N ARG A 52 -2.59 3.80 5.76
CA ARG A 52 -3.97 3.82 5.23
C ARG A 52 -4.14 2.75 4.18
N LEU A 53 -3.22 2.67 3.22
CA LEU A 53 -3.22 1.63 2.19
C LEU A 53 -3.22 0.22 2.79
N GLU A 54 -2.39 -0.03 3.80
CA GLU A 54 -2.36 -1.32 4.52
C GLU A 54 -3.70 -1.66 5.18
N ARG A 55 -4.44 -0.64 5.67
CA ARG A 55 -5.78 -0.84 6.25
C ARG A 55 -6.83 -1.13 5.18
N GLU A 56 -6.84 -0.37 4.09
CA GLU A 56 -7.76 -0.58 2.97
C GLU A 56 -7.54 -1.95 2.31
N VAL A 57 -6.28 -2.38 2.19
CA VAL A 57 -5.94 -3.72 1.67
C VAL A 57 -6.17 -4.82 2.71
N GLY A 58 -6.25 -4.48 4.00
CA GLY A 58 -6.41 -5.45 5.09
C GLY A 58 -5.17 -6.30 5.37
N ALA A 59 -3.99 -5.88 4.90
CA ALA A 59 -2.74 -6.61 5.07
C ALA A 59 -1.54 -5.68 5.29
N SER A 60 -0.54 -6.15 6.02
CA SER A 60 0.76 -5.46 6.09
C SER A 60 1.49 -5.60 4.75
N LEU A 61 1.87 -4.49 4.16
CA LEU A 61 2.50 -4.41 2.85
C LEU A 61 4.02 -4.28 2.96
N LEU A 62 4.51 -3.74 4.07
CA LEU A 62 5.93 -3.58 4.36
C LEU A 62 6.35 -4.39 5.59
N GLN A 63 7.59 -4.87 5.56
CA GLN A 63 8.20 -5.56 6.70
C GLN A 63 8.45 -4.57 7.85
N ARG A 64 8.31 -5.04 9.10
CA ARG A 64 8.61 -4.26 10.31
C ARG A 64 10.04 -4.54 10.77
N GLY A 65 10.76 -3.52 11.21
CA GLY A 65 12.05 -3.67 11.88
C GLY A 65 13.06 -2.57 11.57
N ASP A 66 14.23 -2.70 12.18
CA ASP A 66 15.38 -1.83 11.95
C ASP A 66 16.15 -2.34 10.73
N GLY A 67 15.88 -1.74 9.57
CA GLY A 67 16.53 -2.11 8.30
C GLY A 67 15.95 -1.36 7.10
N PRO A 68 16.49 -1.58 5.89
CA PRO A 68 15.90 -1.06 4.67
C PRO A 68 14.45 -1.53 4.53
N VAL A 69 13.59 -0.67 3.99
CA VAL A 69 12.19 -1.01 3.78
C VAL A 69 12.08 -2.07 2.69
N ALA A 70 11.40 -3.17 3.00
CA ALA A 70 11.15 -4.27 2.07
C ALA A 70 9.67 -4.65 2.07
N PRO A 71 9.09 -5.03 0.91
CA PRO A 71 7.71 -5.48 0.84
C PRO A 71 7.52 -6.88 1.45
N THR A 72 6.33 -7.11 2.04
CA THR A 72 5.84 -8.44 2.41
C THR A 72 5.40 -9.22 1.17
N ALA A 73 4.94 -10.47 1.31
CA ALA A 73 4.33 -11.19 0.20
C ALA A 73 3.16 -10.42 -0.43
N ALA A 74 2.21 -9.92 0.37
CA ALA A 74 1.11 -9.08 -0.08
C ALA A 74 1.60 -7.76 -0.71
N GLY A 75 2.66 -7.16 -0.14
CA GLY A 75 3.32 -5.99 -0.71
C GLY A 75 3.84 -6.23 -2.13
N HIS A 76 4.44 -7.40 -2.40
CA HIS A 76 4.90 -7.73 -3.76
C HIS A 76 3.74 -7.90 -4.75
N GLU A 77 2.59 -8.42 -4.31
CA GLU A 77 1.41 -8.51 -5.16
C GLU A 77 0.86 -7.14 -5.53
N LEU A 78 0.74 -6.26 -4.52
CA LEU A 78 0.28 -4.89 -4.74
C LEU A 78 1.28 -4.07 -5.56
N LEU A 79 2.59 -4.29 -5.40
CA LEU A 79 3.63 -3.62 -6.18
C LEU A 79 3.43 -3.85 -7.69
N ARG A 80 3.23 -5.11 -8.10
CA ARG A 80 2.96 -5.45 -9.51
C ARG A 80 1.66 -4.82 -10.03
N PHE A 81 0.69 -4.55 -9.16
CA PHE A 81 -0.50 -3.81 -9.53
C PHE A 81 -0.20 -2.31 -9.65
N ALA A 82 0.47 -1.71 -8.67
CA ALA A 82 0.84 -0.31 -8.64
C ALA A 82 1.68 0.10 -9.86
N GLU A 83 2.66 -0.71 -10.24
CA GLU A 83 3.49 -0.49 -11.42
C GLU A 83 2.68 -0.47 -12.72
N ARG A 84 1.61 -1.27 -12.83
CA ARG A 84 0.75 -1.27 -14.02
C ARG A 84 -0.21 -0.08 -14.06
N VAL A 85 -0.68 0.37 -12.91
CA VAL A 85 -1.66 1.48 -12.81
C VAL A 85 -0.99 2.84 -12.91
N LEU A 86 0.24 2.97 -12.42
CA LEU A 86 1.00 4.23 -12.39
C LEU A 86 2.02 4.37 -13.54
N ALA A 87 2.06 3.40 -14.46
CA ALA A 87 2.86 3.45 -15.70
C ALA A 87 2.32 4.45 -16.73
#